data_AF-I6V108-F1
#
_entry.id   AF-I6V108-F1
#
_cell.length_a   1.000
_cell.length_b   1.000
_cell.length_c   1.000
_cell.angle_alpha   90.00
_cell.angle_beta   90.00
_cell.angle_gamma   90.00
#
_symmetry.space_group_name_H-M   'P 1'
#
loop_
_entity.id
_entity.type
_entity.pdbx_description
1 polymer ?
#
loop_
_entity_poly.entity_id
_entity_poly.type
_entity_poly.pdbx_seq_one_letter_code
_entity_poly.pdbx_strand_id
1 'polypeptide(L)'
;MYAEEELMGEIRELLGGELFEMYERAFREYHYYFDTTNYIVLNVYNFNDHGSIHVLLTTRRALELLRILKKFGIQTTAEKLGKPFRWSKFIVAFGALFHDIGNMIHRSPHYQFSVFLAEPIIEKLVSEFEKEDSLLLKALTLSAIYTHDEAVPCTTIEGSLVTMADGCDMEEGRSRLVHKKDKVDIHAGFGPRHMKKLKCLKILNFLSHSPIWKLYGGHAFDNSNFMHTT
;
A
#
# COMPACT_ATOMS: atom_id res chain seq x y z
N MET A 1 -19.97 -5.60 3.46
CA MET A 1 -19.04 -6.14 2.45
C MET A 1 -18.76 -4.98 1.52
N TYR A 2 -17.51 -4.58 1.35
CA TYR A 2 -17.17 -3.43 0.49
C TYR A 2 -17.49 -3.75 -0.97
N ALA A 3 -18.03 -2.77 -1.70
CA ALA A 3 -18.26 -2.86 -3.14
C ALA A 3 -17.17 -2.09 -3.90
N GLU A 4 -16.79 -2.57 -5.10
CA GLU A 4 -15.80 -1.88 -5.94
C GLU A 4 -16.25 -0.44 -6.26
N GLU A 5 -17.53 -0.23 -6.61
CA GLU A 5 -18.07 1.09 -6.95
C GLU A 5 -17.97 2.09 -5.80
N GLU A 6 -18.22 1.65 -4.56
CA GLU A 6 -18.10 2.47 -3.35
C GLU A 6 -16.65 2.91 -3.14
N LEU A 7 -15.71 1.97 -3.17
CA LEU A 7 -14.28 2.25 -3.01
C LEU A 7 -13.74 3.15 -4.14
N MET A 8 -14.21 2.94 -5.37
CA MET A 8 -13.86 3.78 -6.51
C MET A 8 -14.35 5.23 -6.32
N GLY A 9 -15.54 5.42 -5.74
CA GLY A 9 -16.03 6.74 -5.34
C GLY A 9 -15.12 7.44 -4.34
N GLU A 10 -14.70 6.72 -3.30
CA GLU A 10 -13.78 7.26 -2.27
C GLU A 10 -12.38 7.57 -2.84
N ILE A 11 -11.85 6.71 -3.70
CA ILE A 11 -10.57 6.93 -4.37
C ILE A 11 -10.64 8.15 -5.31
N ARG A 12 -11.77 8.37 -6.00
CA ARG A 12 -12.00 9.55 -6.84
C ARG A 12 -11.84 10.85 -6.07
N GLU A 13 -12.42 10.92 -4.87
CA GLU A 13 -12.29 12.10 -4.01
C GLU A 13 -10.84 12.37 -3.59
N LEU A 14 -10.04 11.32 -3.41
CA LEU A 14 -8.65 11.42 -2.97
C LEU A 14 -7.68 11.78 -4.11
N LEU A 15 -7.89 11.23 -5.31
CA LEU A 15 -7.01 11.45 -6.46
C LEU A 15 -7.32 12.76 -7.21
N GLY A 16 -8.59 13.00 -7.50
CA GLY A 16 -9.03 14.06 -8.42
C GLY A 16 -8.99 13.64 -9.90
N GLY A 17 -9.71 14.39 -10.75
CA GLY A 17 -10.12 14.03 -12.13
C GLY A 17 -9.14 13.19 -12.96
N GLU A 18 -8.18 13.82 -13.62
CA GLU A 18 -7.29 13.16 -14.61
C GLU A 18 -6.58 11.91 -14.04
N LEU A 19 -6.00 12.04 -12.84
CA LEU A 19 -5.29 10.92 -12.19
C LEU A 19 -6.25 9.79 -11.78
N PHE A 20 -7.48 10.13 -11.39
CA PHE A 20 -8.51 9.13 -11.11
C PHE A 20 -8.95 8.40 -12.38
N GLU A 21 -9.21 9.10 -13.48
CA GLU A 21 -9.60 8.47 -14.76
C GLU A 21 -8.53 7.47 -15.22
N MET A 22 -7.27 7.87 -15.09
CA MET A 22 -6.13 7.01 -15.37
C MET A 22 -6.08 5.78 -14.44
N TYR A 23 -6.31 5.97 -13.14
CA TYR A 23 -6.37 4.89 -12.16
C TYR A 23 -7.53 3.93 -12.44
N GLU A 24 -8.73 4.45 -12.71
CA GLU A 24 -9.92 3.66 -13.04
C GLU A 24 -9.71 2.83 -14.30
N ARG A 25 -9.13 3.43 -15.35
CA ARG A 25 -8.77 2.71 -16.58
C ARG A 25 -7.79 1.58 -16.29
N ALA A 26 -6.72 1.85 -15.52
CA ALA A 26 -5.74 0.83 -15.16
C ALA A 26 -6.36 -0.29 -14.32
N PHE A 27 -7.18 0.04 -13.32
CA PHE A 27 -7.88 -0.95 -12.49
C PHE A 27 -8.77 -1.86 -13.35
N ARG A 28 -9.53 -1.30 -14.29
CA ARG A 28 -10.40 -2.07 -15.20
C ARG A 28 -9.61 -2.90 -16.20
N GLU A 29 -8.56 -2.33 -16.79
CA GLU A 29 -7.70 -3.02 -17.76
C GLU A 29 -7.02 -4.23 -17.13
N TYR A 30 -6.47 -4.08 -15.92
CA TYR A 30 -5.72 -5.12 -15.22
C TYR A 30 -6.55 -5.89 -14.18
N HIS A 31 -7.88 -5.77 -14.21
CA HIS A 31 -8.75 -6.44 -13.23
C HIS A 31 -8.50 -7.96 -13.17
N TYR A 32 -8.26 -8.57 -14.32
CA TYR A 32 -7.94 -9.99 -14.46
C TYR A 32 -6.64 -10.43 -13.75
N TYR A 33 -5.69 -9.52 -13.51
CA TYR A 33 -4.52 -9.81 -12.67
C TYR A 33 -4.94 -10.03 -11.23
N PHE A 34 -5.82 -9.17 -10.70
CA PHE A 34 -6.29 -9.26 -9.32
C PHE A 34 -7.15 -10.51 -9.09
N ASP A 35 -8.01 -10.86 -10.06
CA ASP A 35 -8.79 -12.10 -10.02
C ASP A 35 -7.88 -13.34 -10.01
N THR A 36 -6.86 -13.36 -10.87
CA THR A 36 -5.91 -14.48 -10.96
C THR A 36 -5.06 -14.60 -9.70
N THR A 37 -4.56 -13.48 -9.17
CA THR A 37 -3.86 -13.41 -7.88
C THR A 37 -4.73 -14.02 -6.78
N ASN A 38 -5.98 -13.56 -6.66
CA ASN A 38 -6.86 -14.01 -5.59
C ASN A 38 -7.17 -15.51 -5.72
N TYR A 39 -7.42 -16.00 -6.93
CA TYR A 39 -7.71 -17.40 -7.16
C TYR A 39 -6.54 -18.30 -6.73
N ILE A 40 -5.30 -17.94 -7.07
CA ILE A 40 -4.10 -18.68 -6.68
C ILE A 40 -3.91 -18.61 -5.15
N VAL A 41 -4.00 -17.42 -4.57
CA VAL A 41 -3.84 -17.22 -3.13
C VAL A 41 -4.83 -18.05 -2.32
N LEU A 42 -6.11 -18.04 -2.70
CA LEU A 42 -7.18 -18.76 -2.00
C LEU A 42 -7.05 -20.28 -2.17
N ASN A 43 -6.80 -20.76 -3.39
CA ASN A 43 -6.93 -22.18 -3.71
C ASN A 43 -5.60 -22.96 -3.69
N VAL A 44 -4.47 -22.28 -3.90
CA VAL A 44 -3.14 -22.90 -3.92
C VAL A 44 -2.42 -22.65 -2.60
N TYR A 45 -2.39 -21.39 -2.15
CA TYR A 45 -1.63 -21.03 -0.94
C TYR A 45 -2.46 -21.12 0.35
N ASN A 46 -3.79 -21.18 0.25
CA ASN A 46 -4.72 -21.15 1.38
C ASN A 46 -4.57 -19.91 2.27
N PHE A 47 -4.28 -18.75 1.65
CA PHE A 47 -4.27 -17.43 2.30
C PHE A 47 -5.61 -16.73 2.09
N ASN A 48 -5.78 -15.56 2.72
CA ASN A 48 -7.02 -14.77 2.60
C ASN A 48 -7.05 -13.97 1.30
N ASP A 49 -8.14 -13.23 1.10
CA ASP A 49 -8.38 -12.43 -0.09
C ASP A 49 -7.23 -11.45 -0.41
N HIS A 50 -6.73 -11.52 -1.63
CA HIS A 50 -5.74 -10.63 -2.25
C HIS A 50 -6.23 -10.17 -3.64
N GLY A 51 -7.56 -10.02 -3.77
CA GLY A 51 -8.23 -9.66 -5.03
C GLY A 51 -8.48 -8.16 -5.22
N SER A 52 -9.42 -7.84 -6.11
CA SER A 52 -9.73 -6.46 -6.50
C SER A 52 -10.11 -5.57 -5.30
N ILE A 53 -10.91 -6.09 -4.36
CA ILE A 53 -11.32 -5.33 -3.19
C ILE A 53 -10.12 -5.03 -2.27
N HIS A 54 -9.18 -5.97 -2.13
CA HIS A 54 -7.98 -5.78 -1.33
C HIS A 54 -7.12 -4.63 -1.90
N VAL A 55 -6.84 -4.63 -3.21
CA VAL A 55 -6.02 -3.56 -3.81
C VAL A 55 -6.71 -2.20 -3.74
N LEU A 56 -8.04 -2.13 -3.88
CA LEU A 56 -8.80 -0.88 -3.74
C LEU A 56 -8.78 -0.36 -2.29
N LEU A 57 -8.94 -1.23 -1.29
CA LEU A 57 -8.84 -0.86 0.11
C LEU A 57 -7.45 -0.33 0.45
N THR A 58 -6.41 -1.06 0.02
CA THR A 58 -5.01 -0.65 0.21
C THR A 58 -4.74 0.71 -0.45
N THR A 59 -5.17 0.92 -1.70
CA THR A 59 -5.01 2.23 -2.37
C THR A 59 -5.71 3.34 -1.60
N ARG A 60 -6.98 3.16 -1.24
CA ARG A 60 -7.74 4.18 -0.54
C ARG A 60 -7.10 4.55 0.80
N ARG A 61 -6.73 3.56 1.61
CA ARG A 61 -6.09 3.79 2.91
C ARG A 61 -4.74 4.48 2.77
N ALA A 62 -3.93 4.09 1.79
CA ALA A 62 -2.65 4.73 1.55
C ALA A 62 -2.82 6.21 1.13
N LEU A 63 -3.84 6.53 0.32
CA LEU A 63 -4.19 7.90 -0.06
C LEU A 63 -4.77 8.72 1.11
N GLU A 64 -5.53 8.10 2.01
CA GLU A 64 -5.98 8.74 3.25
C GLU A 64 -4.80 9.12 4.14
N LEU A 65 -3.84 8.20 4.33
CA LEU A 65 -2.61 8.48 5.07
C LEU A 65 -1.79 9.58 4.41
N LEU A 66 -1.68 9.58 3.08
CA LEU A 66 -1.02 10.65 2.32
C LEU A 66 -1.69 12.02 2.58
N ARG A 67 -3.03 12.06 2.56
CA ARG A 67 -3.80 13.28 2.88
C ARG A 67 -3.56 13.74 4.31
N ILE A 68 -3.46 12.81 5.27
CA ILE A 68 -3.14 13.12 6.68
C ILE A 68 -1.74 13.71 6.79
N LEU A 69 -0.72 13.09 6.18
CA LEU A 69 0.66 13.62 6.19
C LEU A 69 0.71 15.05 5.63
N LYS A 70 -0.01 15.30 4.52
CA LYS A 70 -0.08 16.63 3.93
C LYS A 70 -0.70 17.66 4.86
N LYS A 71 -1.75 17.31 5.62
CA LYS A 71 -2.36 18.19 6.64
C LYS A 71 -1.40 18.56 7.76
N PHE A 72 -0.48 17.67 8.11
CA PHE A 72 0.57 17.91 9.11
C PHE A 72 1.82 18.60 8.55
N GLY A 73 1.83 18.97 7.27
CA GLY A 73 2.98 19.65 6.65
C GLY A 73 4.21 18.76 6.45
N ILE A 74 4.05 17.43 6.56
CA ILE A 74 5.15 16.48 6.35
C ILE A 74 5.36 16.34 4.84
N GLN A 75 6.56 16.73 4.37
CA GLN A 75 6.94 16.58 2.97
C GLN A 75 7.14 15.12 2.59
N THR A 76 6.60 14.71 1.45
CA THR A 76 6.80 13.38 0.87
C THR A 76 8.21 13.21 0.27
N THR A 77 8.60 11.99 -0.13
CA THR A 77 9.89 11.80 -0.81
C THR A 77 9.89 12.54 -2.14
N ALA A 78 8.80 12.52 -2.91
CA ALA A 78 8.70 13.29 -4.15
C ALA A 78 8.88 14.80 -3.92
N GLU A 79 8.20 15.38 -2.93
CA GLU A 79 8.33 16.82 -2.62
C GLU A 79 9.75 17.19 -2.16
N LYS A 80 10.42 16.33 -1.40
CA LYS A 80 11.84 16.51 -1.02
C LYS A 80 12.79 16.48 -2.21
N LEU A 81 12.43 15.78 -3.29
CA LEU A 81 13.15 15.76 -4.56
C LEU A 81 12.73 16.91 -5.50
N GLY A 82 11.95 17.88 -5.02
CA GLY A 82 11.48 19.02 -5.80
C GLY A 82 10.36 18.67 -6.78
N LYS A 83 9.71 17.52 -6.62
CA LYS A 83 8.61 17.06 -7.50
C LYS A 83 7.24 17.46 -6.95
N PRO A 84 6.23 17.68 -7.81
CA PRO A 84 4.91 18.10 -7.36
C PRO A 84 4.19 16.99 -6.59
N PHE A 85 3.32 17.37 -5.65
CA PHE A 85 2.54 16.43 -4.82
C PHE A 85 1.72 15.40 -5.60
N ARG A 86 1.35 15.72 -6.86
CA ARG A 86 0.67 14.76 -7.76
C ARG A 86 1.48 13.50 -8.02
N TRP A 87 2.81 13.57 -7.95
CA TRP A 87 3.69 12.39 -8.03
C TRP A 87 3.48 11.46 -6.83
N SER A 88 3.36 12.00 -5.61
CA SER A 88 3.10 11.16 -4.44
C SER A 88 1.75 10.47 -4.52
N LYS A 89 0.72 11.14 -5.04
CA LYS A 89 -0.57 10.50 -5.32
C LYS A 89 -0.43 9.37 -6.34
N PHE A 90 0.32 9.58 -7.42
CA PHE A 90 0.60 8.56 -8.43
C PHE A 90 1.31 7.34 -7.83
N ILE A 91 2.44 7.57 -7.16
CA ILE A 91 3.28 6.51 -6.56
C ILE A 91 2.46 5.69 -5.58
N VAL A 92 1.70 6.34 -4.69
CA VAL A 92 0.87 5.67 -3.69
C VAL A 92 -0.26 4.88 -4.34
N ALA A 93 -0.96 5.46 -5.32
CA ALA A 93 -2.11 4.80 -5.94
C ALA A 93 -1.71 3.58 -6.77
N PHE A 94 -0.76 3.75 -7.70
CA PHE A 94 -0.33 2.66 -8.57
C PHE A 94 0.60 1.68 -7.85
N GLY A 95 1.36 2.14 -6.86
CA GLY A 95 2.11 1.27 -5.96
C GLY A 95 1.18 0.32 -5.21
N ALA A 96 0.12 0.83 -4.60
CA ALA A 96 -0.89 0.00 -3.92
C ALA A 96 -1.70 -0.87 -4.88
N LEU A 97 -2.05 -0.38 -6.07
CA LEU A 97 -2.84 -1.14 -7.04
C LEU A 97 -2.13 -2.42 -7.50
N PHE A 98 -0.82 -2.36 -7.69
CA PHE A 98 -0.03 -3.47 -8.24
C PHE A 98 0.89 -4.16 -7.21
N HIS A 99 0.81 -3.82 -5.93
CA HIS A 99 1.77 -4.31 -4.93
C HIS A 99 1.81 -5.85 -4.84
N ASP A 100 0.67 -6.52 -5.00
CA ASP A 100 0.53 -7.93 -4.65
C ASP A 100 0.42 -8.89 -5.84
N ILE A 101 0.51 -8.39 -7.08
CA ILE A 101 0.32 -9.21 -8.30
C ILE A 101 1.35 -10.33 -8.46
N GLY A 102 2.50 -10.24 -7.78
CA GLY A 102 3.52 -11.27 -7.74
C GLY A 102 3.06 -12.59 -7.11
N ASN A 103 1.98 -12.57 -6.32
CA ASN A 103 1.36 -13.79 -5.80
C ASN A 103 0.80 -14.69 -6.92
N MET A 104 0.66 -14.21 -8.16
CA MET A 104 0.39 -15.10 -9.31
C MET A 104 1.53 -16.08 -9.61
N ILE A 105 2.77 -15.73 -9.24
CA ILE A 105 3.96 -16.55 -9.52
C ILE A 105 4.32 -17.39 -8.29
N HIS A 106 4.53 -16.74 -7.15
CA HIS A 106 4.91 -17.42 -5.91
C HIS A 106 4.58 -16.57 -4.69
N ARG A 107 4.28 -17.21 -3.55
CA ARG A 107 3.99 -16.49 -2.30
C ARG A 107 5.21 -15.77 -1.71
N SER A 108 6.41 -16.29 -1.89
CA SER A 108 7.65 -15.69 -1.38
C SER A 108 8.82 -15.93 -2.34
N PRO A 109 9.47 -14.91 -2.91
CA PRO A 109 9.31 -13.47 -2.64
C PRO A 109 8.31 -12.78 -3.60
N HIS A 110 7.01 -12.74 -3.26
CA HIS A 110 5.99 -12.14 -4.14
C HIS A 110 6.27 -10.67 -4.48
N TYR A 111 6.81 -9.88 -3.55
CA TYR A 111 7.21 -8.49 -3.78
C TYR A 111 8.22 -8.30 -4.94
N GLN A 112 9.14 -9.25 -5.16
CA GLN A 112 10.05 -9.23 -6.31
C GLN A 112 9.30 -9.50 -7.62
N PHE A 113 8.41 -10.50 -7.60
CA PHE A 113 7.59 -10.84 -8.76
C PHE A 113 6.58 -9.75 -9.10
N SER A 114 6.05 -9.02 -8.10
CA SER A 114 5.19 -7.87 -8.32
C SER A 114 5.92 -6.77 -9.09
N VAL A 115 7.16 -6.45 -8.72
CA VAL A 115 7.99 -5.50 -9.49
C VAL A 115 8.17 -5.98 -10.92
N PHE A 116 8.53 -7.25 -11.12
CA PHE A 116 8.75 -7.83 -12.44
C PHE A 116 7.51 -7.75 -13.35
N LEU A 117 6.34 -8.07 -12.81
CA LEU A 117 5.08 -8.05 -13.54
C LEU A 117 4.54 -6.63 -13.76
N ALA A 118 4.78 -5.72 -12.80
CA ALA A 118 4.28 -4.35 -12.85
C ALA A 118 5.14 -3.44 -13.72
N GLU A 119 6.44 -3.70 -13.87
CA GLU A 119 7.38 -2.85 -14.62
C GLU A 119 6.84 -2.36 -15.98
N PRO A 120 6.41 -3.23 -16.92
CA PRO A 120 5.91 -2.79 -18.22
C PRO A 120 4.57 -2.04 -18.13
N ILE A 121 3.80 -2.25 -17.06
CA ILE A 121 2.53 -1.55 -16.81
C ILE A 121 2.82 -0.14 -16.30
N ILE A 122 3.69 -0.02 -15.30
CA ILE A 122 4.10 1.26 -14.72
C ILE A 122 4.82 2.12 -15.75
N GLU A 123 5.68 1.55 -16.61
CA GLU A 123 6.33 2.27 -17.72
C GLU A 123 5.29 2.99 -18.59
N LYS A 124 4.25 2.29 -19.04
CA LYS A 124 3.18 2.87 -19.87
C LYS A 124 2.45 3.99 -19.13
N LEU A 125 1.99 3.71 -17.91
CA LEU A 125 1.26 4.68 -17.09
C LEU A 125 2.10 5.95 -16.89
N VAL A 126 3.35 5.80 -16.45
CA VAL A 126 4.25 6.94 -16.22
C VAL A 126 4.46 7.74 -17.51
N SER A 127 4.65 7.09 -18.66
CA SER A 127 4.85 7.78 -19.95
C SER A 127 3.67 8.66 -20.38
N GLU A 128 2.46 8.31 -19.95
CA GLU A 128 1.25 9.12 -20.17
C GLU A 128 1.13 10.27 -19.18
N PHE A 129 1.56 10.06 -17.93
CA PHE A 129 1.38 11.02 -16.84
C PHE A 129 2.49 12.08 -16.75
N GLU A 130 3.74 11.70 -17.02
CA GLU A 130 4.93 12.52 -16.82
C GLU A 130 5.91 12.39 -17.99
N LYS A 131 6.31 13.52 -18.58
CA LYS A 131 7.13 13.54 -19.81
C LYS A 131 8.59 13.82 -19.53
N GLU A 132 8.89 14.62 -18.52
CA GLU A 132 10.25 15.13 -18.33
C GLU A 132 11.11 14.17 -17.51
N ASP A 133 10.53 13.57 -16.47
CA ASP A 133 11.28 12.76 -15.49
C ASP A 133 10.54 11.44 -15.18
N SER A 134 10.01 10.84 -16.23
CA SER A 134 9.26 9.58 -16.21
C SER A 134 10.06 8.46 -15.54
N LEU A 135 11.35 8.33 -15.86
CA LEU A 135 12.19 7.28 -15.29
C LEU A 135 12.26 7.35 -13.76
N LEU A 136 12.36 8.55 -13.18
CA LEU A 136 12.39 8.71 -11.73
C LEU A 136 11.03 8.34 -11.12
N LEU A 137 9.92 8.81 -11.70
CA LEU A 137 8.57 8.45 -11.22
C LEU A 137 8.33 6.93 -11.31
N LYS A 138 8.77 6.28 -12.38
CA LYS A 138 8.76 4.83 -12.53
C LYS A 138 9.55 4.15 -11.41
N ALA A 139 10.80 4.57 -11.20
CA ALA A 139 11.68 3.98 -10.18
C ALA A 139 11.08 4.12 -8.77
N LEU A 140 10.52 5.27 -8.43
CA LEU A 140 9.86 5.49 -7.14
C LEU A 140 8.59 4.65 -6.97
N THR A 141 7.81 4.46 -8.05
CA THR A 141 6.60 3.62 -8.03
C THR A 141 6.95 2.14 -7.87
N LEU A 142 7.94 1.64 -8.62
CA LEU A 142 8.43 0.26 -8.47
C LEU A 142 9.09 0.04 -7.10
N SER A 143 9.74 1.06 -6.53
CA SER A 143 10.25 1.00 -5.16
C SER A 143 9.12 0.87 -4.13
N ALA A 144 7.99 1.56 -4.31
CA ALA A 144 6.83 1.40 -3.45
C ALA A 144 6.24 -0.03 -3.55
N ILE A 145 6.16 -0.59 -4.77
CA ILE A 145 5.76 -1.99 -4.99
C ILE A 145 6.74 -2.95 -4.32
N TYR A 146 8.05 -2.75 -4.46
CA TYR A 146 9.06 -3.64 -3.90
C TYR A 146 9.06 -3.68 -2.37
N THR A 147 8.79 -2.53 -1.74
CA THR A 147 8.93 -2.34 -0.29
C THR A 147 7.63 -2.53 0.49
N HIS A 148 6.55 -2.96 -0.17
CA HIS A 148 5.27 -3.19 0.51
C HIS A 148 5.37 -4.32 1.54
N ASP A 149 6.16 -5.37 1.26
CA ASP A 149 6.29 -6.55 2.13
C ASP A 149 7.23 -6.29 3.32
N GLU A 150 6.90 -6.88 4.47
CA GLU A 150 7.65 -6.67 5.71
C GLU A 150 9.08 -7.23 5.71
N ALA A 151 9.43 -8.09 4.74
CA ALA A 151 10.78 -8.58 4.53
C ALA A 151 11.74 -7.50 4.01
N VAL A 152 11.23 -6.39 3.46
CA VAL A 152 12.04 -5.34 2.84
C VAL A 152 11.82 -4.00 3.56
N PRO A 153 12.88 -3.32 4.03
CA PRO A 153 12.73 -2.02 4.65
C PRO A 153 12.31 -0.96 3.62
N CYS A 154 11.30 -0.17 3.96
CA CYS A 154 10.86 0.97 3.13
C CYS A 154 11.91 2.10 3.15
N THR A 155 12.17 2.68 1.99
CA THR A 155 13.15 3.77 1.80
C THR A 155 12.49 5.09 1.41
N THR A 156 11.20 5.09 1.06
CA THR A 156 10.42 6.26 0.67
C THR A 156 9.20 6.43 1.57
N ILE A 157 8.73 7.67 1.70
CA ILE A 157 7.50 7.97 2.46
C ILE A 157 6.32 7.30 1.78
N GLU A 158 6.21 7.42 0.47
CA GLU A 158 5.15 6.83 -0.34
C GLU A 158 5.11 5.30 -0.23
N GLY A 159 6.26 4.62 -0.30
CA GLY A 159 6.34 3.17 -0.07
C GLY A 159 5.90 2.78 1.35
N SER A 160 6.31 3.56 2.36
CA SER A 160 5.88 3.34 3.75
C SER A 160 4.36 3.46 3.91
N LEU A 161 3.72 4.38 3.18
CA LEU A 161 2.25 4.51 3.18
C LEU A 161 1.56 3.28 2.60
N VAL A 162 2.10 2.70 1.52
CA VAL A 162 1.59 1.47 0.91
C VAL A 162 1.73 0.30 1.89
N THR A 163 2.92 0.11 2.48
CA THR A 163 3.17 -0.93 3.49
C THR A 163 2.23 -0.83 4.69
N MET A 164 1.99 0.39 5.18
CA MET A 164 1.05 0.62 6.29
C MET A 164 -0.38 0.29 5.91
N ALA A 165 -0.81 0.70 4.72
CA ALA A 165 -2.16 0.47 4.24
C ALA A 165 -2.46 -1.02 4.04
N ASP A 166 -1.53 -1.76 3.43
CA ASP A 166 -1.62 -3.21 3.22
C ASP A 166 -1.72 -3.94 4.57
N GLY A 167 -0.83 -3.60 5.52
CA GLY A 167 -0.85 -4.18 6.86
C GLY A 167 -2.14 -3.94 7.64
N CYS A 168 -2.81 -2.80 7.44
CA CYS A 168 -4.09 -2.48 8.09
C CYS A 168 -5.26 -3.31 7.55
N ASP A 169 -5.31 -3.56 6.23
CA ASP A 169 -6.38 -4.37 5.62
C ASP A 169 -6.36 -5.82 6.13
N MET A 170 -5.18 -6.35 6.41
CA MET A 170 -5.03 -7.69 7.00
C MET A 170 -5.58 -7.79 8.44
N GLU A 171 -5.61 -6.69 9.21
CA GLU A 171 -6.05 -6.66 10.61
C GLU A 171 -7.57 -6.52 10.79
N GLU A 172 -8.29 -5.86 9.87
CA GLU A 172 -9.74 -5.62 9.94
C GLU A 172 -10.62 -6.88 9.70
N GLY A 173 -10.04 -8.08 9.76
CA GLY A 173 -10.79 -9.32 9.95
C GLY A 173 -10.99 -10.20 8.72
N ARG A 174 -10.40 -9.88 7.57
CA ARG A 174 -10.31 -10.83 6.43
C ARG A 174 -9.46 -12.06 6.77
N SER A 175 -8.53 -11.95 7.72
CA SER A 175 -7.78 -13.09 8.26
C SER A 175 -8.64 -14.15 8.96
N ARG A 176 -9.89 -13.84 9.32
CA ARG A 176 -10.74 -14.74 10.12
C ARG A 176 -11.61 -15.67 9.28
N LEU A 177 -11.79 -15.40 7.98
CA LEU A 177 -12.71 -16.18 7.14
C LEU A 177 -12.17 -17.58 6.80
N VAL A 178 -10.85 -17.79 6.80
CA VAL A 178 -10.24 -19.10 6.51
C VAL A 178 -10.25 -20.05 7.71
N HIS A 179 -10.29 -19.54 8.95
CA HIS A 179 -10.27 -20.37 10.16
C HIS A 179 -11.59 -21.11 10.45
N LYS A 180 -12.63 -20.95 9.61
CA LYS A 180 -13.92 -21.62 9.79
C LYS A 180 -14.12 -22.87 8.92
N LYS A 181 -13.10 -23.32 8.18
CA LYS A 181 -13.11 -24.62 7.51
C LYS A 181 -12.23 -25.59 8.31
N ASP A 182 -12.88 -26.59 8.89
CA ASP A 182 -12.31 -27.70 9.66
C ASP A 182 -11.11 -28.35 8.96
N LYS A 183 -9.89 -27.92 9.27
CA LYS A 183 -8.67 -28.71 9.06
C LYS A 183 -7.69 -28.44 10.20
N VAL A 184 -7.33 -29.51 10.89
CA VAL A 184 -6.27 -29.57 11.89
C VAL A 184 -4.95 -29.33 11.16
N ASP A 185 -4.23 -28.28 11.52
CA ASP A 185 -2.93 -27.93 10.95
C ASP A 185 -1.80 -28.55 11.79
N ILE A 186 -0.96 -29.37 11.15
CA ILE A 186 0.22 -30.03 11.75
C ILE A 186 1.52 -29.24 11.52
N HIS A 187 1.46 -28.05 10.92
CA HIS A 187 2.60 -27.16 10.76
C HIS A 187 2.29 -25.73 11.26
N ALA A 188 1.74 -25.65 12.47
CA ALA A 188 1.79 -24.44 13.29
C ALA A 188 3.25 -24.16 13.74
N GLY A 189 4.07 -23.63 12.83
CA GLY A 189 5.46 -23.24 13.08
C GLY A 189 5.73 -21.85 12.53
N PHE A 190 6.06 -20.92 13.44
CA PHE A 190 6.41 -19.50 13.24
C PHE A 190 5.26 -18.51 13.00
N GLY A 191 4.68 -18.03 14.10
CA GLY A 191 3.85 -16.83 14.10
C GLY A 191 4.65 -15.55 14.35
N PRO A 192 4.19 -14.41 13.80
CA PRO A 192 4.37 -13.11 14.42
C PRO A 192 3.00 -12.45 14.66
N ARG A 193 2.19 -13.05 15.53
CA ARG A 193 0.88 -12.51 15.96
C ARG A 193 0.99 -11.40 17.04
N HIS A 194 2.19 -10.88 17.31
CA HIS A 194 2.44 -9.91 18.39
C HIS A 194 3.20 -8.63 17.99
N MET A 195 3.60 -8.46 16.72
CA MET A 195 4.34 -7.26 16.27
C MET A 195 3.50 -6.23 15.50
N LYS A 196 2.30 -6.57 15.03
CA LYS A 196 1.54 -5.74 14.07
C LYS A 196 0.77 -4.58 14.74
N LYS A 197 0.14 -4.80 15.90
CA LYS A 197 -0.47 -3.76 16.74
C LYS A 197 0.51 -2.72 17.31
N LEU A 198 1.78 -3.09 17.54
CA LEU A 198 2.79 -2.14 18.00
C LEU A 198 3.32 -1.26 16.85
N LYS A 199 3.15 -1.64 15.57
CA LYS A 199 3.79 -0.95 14.42
C LYS A 199 3.06 0.31 13.96
N CYS A 200 1.73 0.40 13.96
CA CYS A 200 1.06 1.68 13.64
C CYS A 200 1.35 2.77 14.69
N LEU A 201 1.31 2.43 15.98
CA LEU A 201 1.72 3.34 17.05
C LEU A 201 3.23 3.59 17.07
N LYS A 202 4.07 2.57 16.78
CA LYS A 202 5.51 2.77 16.59
C LYS A 202 5.83 3.56 15.33
N ILE A 203 5.02 3.61 14.29
CA ILE A 203 5.31 4.43 13.10
C ILE A 203 4.96 5.89 13.39
N LEU A 204 3.87 6.18 14.11
CA LEU A 204 3.64 7.52 14.67
C LEU A 204 4.69 7.91 15.74
N ASN A 205 5.14 6.96 16.58
CA ASN A 205 6.24 7.19 17.53
C ASN A 205 7.63 7.27 16.85
N PHE A 206 7.87 6.55 15.76
CA PHE A 206 9.11 6.55 14.98
C PHE A 206 9.16 7.80 14.11
N LEU A 207 8.03 8.23 13.55
CA LEU A 207 7.92 9.53 12.91
C LEU A 207 8.17 10.66 13.92
N SER A 208 7.87 10.51 15.22
CA SER A 208 8.16 11.53 16.24
C SER A 208 9.50 11.37 16.98
N HIS A 209 10.20 10.22 16.89
CA HIS A 209 11.45 9.94 17.64
C HIS A 209 12.62 9.43 16.78
N SER A 210 12.45 9.24 15.46
CA SER A 210 13.53 8.90 14.53
C SER A 210 14.55 10.04 14.43
N PRO A 211 15.84 9.76 14.16
CA PRO A 211 16.82 10.79 13.75
C PRO A 211 16.31 11.64 12.57
N ILE A 212 15.43 11.08 11.73
CA ILE A 212 14.73 11.75 10.62
C ILE A 212 13.68 12.78 11.11
N TRP A 213 13.25 12.78 12.37
CA TRP A 213 12.36 13.82 12.90
C TRP A 213 13.15 15.02 13.45
N LYS A 214 14.27 14.74 14.14
CA LYS A 214 15.17 15.77 14.71
C LYS A 214 15.93 16.56 13.65
N LEU A 215 16.22 15.95 12.49
CA LEU A 215 16.82 16.65 11.35
C LEU A 215 15.85 17.61 10.62
N TYR A 216 14.54 17.53 10.91
CA TYR A 216 13.48 18.23 10.15
C TYR A 216 12.58 19.14 11.01
N GLY A 217 12.97 19.48 12.24
CA GLY A 217 12.40 20.61 13.02
C GLY A 217 11.03 20.40 13.67
N GLY A 218 10.53 19.16 13.82
CA GLY A 218 9.25 18.90 14.46
C GLY A 218 9.30 18.88 16.01
N HIS A 219 8.28 19.45 16.67
CA HIS A 219 8.04 19.22 18.10
C HIS A 219 7.34 17.87 18.35
N ALA A 220 7.56 17.29 19.53
CA ALA A 220 7.03 15.97 19.89
C ALA A 220 5.48 15.97 19.95
N PHE A 221 4.87 14.90 19.45
CA PHE A 221 3.43 14.66 19.55
C PHE A 221 3.07 14.27 20.99
N ASP A 222 2.13 14.98 21.62
CA ASP A 222 1.64 14.66 22.97
C ASP A 222 0.52 13.61 22.88
N ASN A 223 0.75 12.44 23.49
CA ASN A 223 -0.16 11.29 23.52
C ASN A 223 -1.23 11.37 24.62
N SER A 224 -1.29 12.45 25.39
CA SER A 224 -2.17 12.58 26.56
C SER A 224 -3.68 12.52 26.25
N ASN A 225 -4.10 12.84 25.03
CA ASN A 225 -5.53 12.93 24.68
C ASN A 225 -6.18 11.65 24.11
N PHE A 226 -5.41 10.59 23.82
CA PHE A 226 -5.97 9.36 23.21
C PHE A 226 -6.27 8.24 24.21
N MET A 227 -5.85 8.35 25.47
CA MET A 227 -6.08 7.31 26.49
C MET A 227 -7.48 7.30 27.12
N HIS A 228 -8.38 8.22 26.76
CA HIS A 228 -9.65 8.41 27.49
C HIS A 228 -10.92 7.92 26.79
N THR A 229 -10.84 7.08 25.76
CA THR A 229 -12.04 6.42 25.21
C THR A 229 -11.82 4.92 25.09
N THR A 230 -12.08 4.23 26.20
CA THR A 230 -12.27 2.78 26.31
C THR A 230 -13.68 2.38 25.89
#